data_AF-X1SWU2-F1
#
_entry.id   AF-X1SWU2-F1
#
_cell.length_a   1.000
_cell.length_b   1.000
_cell.length_c   1.000
_cell.angle_alpha   90.00
_cell.angle_beta   90.00
_cell.angle_gamma   90.00
#
_symmetry.space_group_name_H-M   'P 1'
#
loop_
_entity.id
_entity.type
_entity.pdbx_description
1 polymer ?
#
loop_
_entity_poly.entity_id
_entity_poly.type
_entity_poly.pdbx_seq_one_letter_code
_entity_poly.pdbx_strand_id
1 'polypeptide(L)'
;TPNAIKLNTTDVDLEKLVNKREKEEVEARSVLDKARAERDKVDKELNDKKEKLAEIRAEQKHFSRELDGARIQERGNIRQYGSVEIQEEKLGRVYANFTKRKEDHEKINQRYEELEKGPINRIKRLEQQIKNQNQVIQDQRTSIDRLTGGVETASLEGSYSELAGIESRIEILSKRLEKERMRSESYKLLKDELEQQYHLALSAVVGPIQKDVKRSLSYVTGFLHEDVELNEYLFPIRLGERGLEDISLEFNDSSSGLKELLALCVRLAVAVHLSSKGEFRP
;
A
#
# COMPACT_ATOMS: atom_id res chain seq x y z
N THR A 1 -75.70 -45.92 170.95
CA THR A 1 -74.46 -46.40 171.61
C THR A 1 -73.43 -46.70 170.51
N PRO A 2 -72.11 -46.81 170.77
CA PRO A 2 -71.23 -45.62 170.83
C PRO A 2 -69.88 -45.75 170.06
N ASN A 3 -69.10 -44.66 170.03
CA ASN A 3 -67.62 -44.55 170.03
C ASN A 3 -66.68 -45.23 168.99
N ALA A 4 -65.67 -44.44 168.55
CA ALA A 4 -64.24 -44.80 168.33
C ALA A 4 -63.83 -45.60 167.05
N ILE A 5 -62.61 -45.49 166.46
CA ILE A 5 -61.46 -44.56 166.66
C ILE A 5 -60.60 -44.32 165.38
N LYS A 6 -59.47 -43.60 165.51
CA LYS A 6 -58.46 -43.15 164.52
C LYS A 6 -57.48 -44.21 163.98
N LEU A 7 -56.95 -43.98 162.77
CA LEU A 7 -55.53 -44.17 162.35
C LEU A 7 -55.21 -43.24 161.14
N ASN A 8 -53.94 -43.04 160.77
CA ASN A 8 -53.45 -41.85 160.03
C ASN A 8 -52.44 -42.17 158.87
N THR A 9 -51.95 -41.11 158.19
CA THR A 9 -50.65 -40.96 157.47
C THR A 9 -50.39 -41.52 156.04
N THR A 10 -50.63 -40.64 155.05
CA THR A 10 -49.67 -40.06 154.05
C THR A 10 -48.94 -40.86 152.95
N ASP A 11 -48.68 -42.18 153.01
CA ASP A 11 -47.75 -42.79 152.01
C ASP A 11 -48.37 -43.12 150.62
N VAL A 12 -49.69 -43.24 150.52
CA VAL A 12 -50.37 -43.69 149.28
C VAL A 12 -50.51 -42.57 148.23
N ASP A 13 -50.06 -41.34 148.51
CA ASP A 13 -50.26 -40.19 147.61
C ASP A 13 -49.02 -39.80 146.78
N LEU A 14 -47.80 -40.24 147.15
CA LEU A 14 -46.60 -39.95 146.36
C LEU A 14 -46.53 -40.77 145.06
N GLU A 15 -46.86 -42.06 145.11
CA GLU A 15 -46.90 -42.93 143.92
C GLU A 15 -47.98 -42.49 142.91
N LYS A 16 -49.10 -41.94 143.41
CA LYS A 16 -50.11 -41.28 142.58
C LYS A 16 -49.61 -39.98 141.95
N LEU A 17 -48.84 -39.17 142.69
CA LEU A 17 -48.29 -37.91 142.18
C LEU A 17 -47.23 -38.12 141.09
N VAL A 18 -46.38 -39.14 141.20
CA VAL A 18 -45.39 -39.47 140.15
C VAL A 18 -46.08 -39.99 138.89
N ASN A 19 -46.98 -40.98 139.02
CA ASN A 19 -47.78 -41.47 137.89
C ASN A 19 -48.65 -40.37 137.25
N LYS A 20 -49.08 -39.39 138.04
CA LYS A 20 -49.81 -38.22 137.51
C LYS A 20 -48.88 -37.29 136.74
N ARG A 21 -47.67 -37.00 137.24
CA ARG A 21 -46.69 -36.18 136.51
C ARG A 21 -46.16 -36.82 135.24
N GLU A 22 -45.90 -38.13 135.22
CA GLU A 22 -45.48 -38.81 133.98
C GLU A 22 -46.62 -38.82 132.94
N LYS A 23 -47.87 -38.98 133.37
CA LYS A 23 -49.04 -38.79 132.49
C LYS A 23 -49.16 -37.36 132.00
N GLU A 24 -49.03 -36.36 132.87
CA GLU A 24 -49.05 -34.94 132.50
C GLU A 24 -47.91 -34.59 131.53
N GLU A 25 -46.71 -35.19 131.67
CA GLU A 25 -45.59 -34.97 130.74
C GLU A 25 -45.82 -35.65 129.38
N VAL A 26 -46.30 -36.91 129.36
CA VAL A 26 -46.64 -37.61 128.11
C VAL A 26 -47.80 -36.93 127.40
N GLU A 27 -48.82 -36.46 128.13
CA GLU A 27 -49.91 -35.67 127.58
C GLU A 27 -49.40 -34.33 127.02
N ALA A 28 -48.57 -33.59 127.76
CA ALA A 28 -47.98 -32.32 127.32
C ALA A 28 -47.09 -32.49 126.07
N ARG A 29 -46.28 -33.56 126.00
CA ARG A 29 -45.52 -33.93 124.80
C ARG A 29 -46.47 -34.25 123.64
N SER A 30 -47.55 -35.02 123.87
CA SER A 30 -48.54 -35.32 122.83
C SER A 30 -49.28 -34.07 122.33
N VAL A 31 -49.53 -33.09 123.20
CA VAL A 31 -50.14 -31.80 122.84
C VAL A 31 -49.16 -30.94 122.04
N LEU A 32 -47.88 -30.89 122.44
CA LEU A 32 -46.84 -30.20 121.68
C LEU A 32 -46.59 -30.83 120.31
N ASP A 33 -46.57 -32.15 120.19
CA ASP A 33 -46.35 -32.81 118.90
C ASP A 33 -47.60 -32.75 118.01
N LYS A 34 -48.81 -32.74 118.58
CA LYS A 34 -50.04 -32.36 117.83
C LYS A 34 -49.97 -30.92 117.35
N ALA A 35 -49.59 -29.96 118.20
CA ALA A 35 -49.47 -28.55 117.82
C ALA A 35 -48.37 -28.33 116.75
N ARG A 36 -47.26 -29.07 116.81
CA ARG A 36 -46.22 -29.10 115.76
C ARG A 36 -46.75 -29.69 114.46
N ALA A 37 -47.45 -30.82 114.50
CA ALA A 37 -48.05 -31.44 113.33
C ALA A 37 -49.13 -30.55 112.68
N GLU A 38 -49.94 -29.84 113.47
CA GLU A 38 -50.89 -28.84 113.00
C GLU A 38 -50.16 -27.66 112.34
N ARG A 39 -49.13 -27.09 112.99
CA ARG A 39 -48.31 -26.01 112.42
C ARG A 39 -47.64 -26.44 111.11
N ASP A 40 -47.04 -27.63 111.07
CA ASP A 40 -46.34 -28.12 109.88
C ASP A 40 -47.30 -28.45 108.73
N LYS A 41 -48.59 -28.75 109.00
CA LYS A 41 -49.65 -28.77 107.96
C LYS A 41 -49.95 -27.36 107.45
N VAL A 42 -50.13 -26.39 108.35
CA VAL A 42 -50.41 -24.99 107.98
C VAL A 42 -49.25 -24.38 107.21
N ASP A 43 -48.00 -24.65 107.58
CA ASP A 43 -46.80 -24.19 106.87
C ASP A 43 -46.68 -24.83 105.47
N LYS A 44 -47.05 -26.12 105.32
CA LYS A 44 -47.18 -26.76 104.00
C LYS A 44 -48.26 -26.09 103.16
N GLU A 45 -49.47 -25.94 103.67
CA GLU A 45 -50.55 -25.25 102.95
C GLU A 45 -50.19 -23.80 102.57
N LEU A 46 -49.46 -23.10 103.44
CA LEU A 46 -48.98 -21.74 103.17
C LEU A 46 -47.96 -21.73 102.02
N ASN A 47 -47.06 -22.70 101.98
CA ASN A 47 -46.07 -22.82 100.92
C ASN A 47 -46.71 -23.26 99.60
N ASP A 48 -47.60 -24.25 99.59
CA ASP A 48 -48.39 -24.66 98.42
C ASP A 48 -49.19 -23.47 97.84
N LYS A 49 -49.77 -22.64 98.72
CA LYS A 49 -50.48 -21.42 98.31
C LYS A 49 -49.53 -20.35 97.77
N LYS A 50 -48.31 -20.20 98.32
CA LYS A 50 -47.28 -19.28 97.79
C LYS A 50 -46.75 -19.72 96.43
N GLU A 51 -46.52 -21.02 96.21
CA GLU A 51 -46.08 -21.57 94.93
C GLU A 51 -47.12 -21.29 93.85
N LYS A 52 -48.40 -21.62 94.09
CA LYS A 52 -49.51 -21.29 93.19
C LYS A 52 -49.62 -19.79 92.90
N LEU A 53 -49.39 -18.93 93.89
CA LEU A 53 -49.39 -17.47 93.70
C LEU A 53 -48.17 -16.99 92.89
N ALA A 54 -47.04 -17.70 92.95
CA ALA A 54 -45.86 -17.44 92.12
C ALA A 54 -46.09 -17.89 90.67
N GLU A 55 -46.71 -19.05 90.46
CA GLU A 55 -47.12 -19.56 89.13
C GLU A 55 -48.07 -18.57 88.44
N ILE A 56 -49.18 -18.20 89.10
CA ILE A 56 -50.16 -17.23 88.57
C ILE A 56 -49.49 -15.89 88.21
N ARG A 57 -48.52 -15.43 89.01
CA ARG A 57 -47.74 -14.20 88.71
C ARG A 57 -46.78 -14.38 87.52
N ALA A 58 -46.21 -15.57 87.34
CA ALA A 58 -45.36 -15.88 86.20
C ALA A 58 -46.19 -15.93 84.90
N GLU A 59 -47.34 -16.59 84.93
CA GLU A 59 -48.32 -16.63 83.83
C GLU A 59 -48.83 -15.24 83.47
N GLN A 60 -49.27 -14.43 84.45
CA GLN A 60 -49.72 -13.06 84.20
C GLN A 60 -48.61 -12.20 83.56
N LYS A 61 -47.35 -12.40 83.95
CA LYS A 61 -46.19 -11.73 83.34
C LYS A 61 -45.86 -12.26 81.95
N HIS A 62 -46.14 -13.53 81.65
CA HIS A 62 -46.02 -14.11 80.32
C HIS A 62 -47.06 -13.50 79.37
N PHE A 63 -48.35 -13.61 79.73
CA PHE A 63 -49.44 -13.06 78.92
C PHE A 63 -49.32 -11.55 78.69
N SER A 64 -48.85 -10.78 79.68
CA SER A 64 -48.58 -9.34 79.50
C SER A 64 -47.51 -9.08 78.43
N ARG A 65 -46.41 -9.85 78.42
CA ARG A 65 -45.36 -9.75 77.39
C ARG A 65 -45.84 -10.16 76.00
N GLU A 66 -46.64 -11.21 75.92
CA GLU A 66 -47.22 -11.67 74.65
C GLU A 66 -48.20 -10.64 74.08
N LEU A 67 -49.06 -10.04 74.92
CA LEU A 67 -49.97 -8.97 74.53
C LEU A 67 -49.23 -7.72 74.04
N ASP A 68 -48.15 -7.32 74.70
CA ASP A 68 -47.33 -6.19 74.25
C ASP A 68 -46.57 -6.50 72.96
N GLY A 69 -46.06 -7.73 72.81
CA GLY A 69 -45.47 -8.21 71.56
C GLY A 69 -46.46 -8.21 70.39
N ALA A 70 -47.67 -8.73 70.60
CA ALA A 70 -48.75 -8.73 69.63
C ALA A 70 -49.17 -7.31 69.24
N ARG A 71 -49.31 -6.39 70.20
CA ARG A 71 -49.59 -4.96 69.95
C ARG A 71 -48.49 -4.26 69.14
N ILE A 72 -47.23 -4.63 69.35
CA ILE A 72 -46.11 -4.09 68.56
C ILE A 72 -46.18 -4.60 67.12
N GLN A 73 -46.46 -5.90 66.92
CA GLN A 73 -46.65 -6.48 65.58
C GLN A 73 -47.88 -5.89 64.85
N GLU A 74 -49.02 -5.77 65.54
CA GLU A 74 -50.24 -5.12 65.03
C GLU A 74 -49.96 -3.69 64.57
N ARG A 75 -49.30 -2.87 65.41
CA ARG A 75 -48.90 -1.50 65.05
C ARG A 75 -47.88 -1.47 63.91
N GLY A 76 -47.01 -2.47 63.81
CA GLY A 76 -46.07 -2.63 62.69
C GLY A 76 -46.80 -2.90 61.37
N ASN A 77 -47.74 -3.85 61.38
CA ASN A 77 -48.56 -4.20 60.23
C ASN A 77 -49.45 -3.02 59.79
N ILE A 78 -50.10 -2.32 60.73
CA ILE A 78 -50.87 -1.11 60.45
C ILE A 78 -49.97 0.03 59.90
N ARG A 79 -48.67 0.10 60.24
CA ARG A 79 -47.76 1.09 59.62
C ARG A 79 -47.27 0.70 58.22
N GLN A 80 -47.09 -0.58 57.93
CA GLN A 80 -46.63 -1.04 56.61
C GLN A 80 -47.78 -1.13 55.59
N TYR A 81 -48.97 -1.54 56.04
CA TYR A 81 -50.14 -1.86 55.23
C TYR A 81 -51.39 -1.02 55.54
N GLY A 82 -51.40 -0.22 56.62
CA GLY A 82 -52.64 0.42 57.09
C GLY A 82 -53.14 1.56 56.22
N SER A 83 -54.45 1.81 56.35
CA SER A 83 -55.33 2.47 55.40
C SER A 83 -55.30 1.88 53.99
N VAL A 84 -56.50 1.61 53.47
CA VAL A 84 -56.70 1.25 52.05
C VAL A 84 -56.09 2.33 51.14
N GLU A 85 -56.17 3.59 51.55
CA GLU A 85 -55.63 4.76 50.83
C GLU A 85 -54.11 4.66 50.59
N ILE A 86 -53.32 4.14 51.55
CA ILE A 86 -51.86 4.00 51.38
C ILE A 86 -51.53 2.84 50.44
N GLN A 87 -52.37 1.79 50.42
CA GLN A 87 -52.22 0.69 49.46
C GLN A 87 -52.63 1.13 48.05
N GLU A 88 -53.72 1.88 47.91
CA GLU A 88 -54.17 2.50 46.67
C GLU A 88 -53.15 3.50 46.13
N GLU A 89 -52.52 4.31 46.98
CA GLU A 89 -51.46 5.24 46.54
C GLU A 89 -50.22 4.48 46.04
N LYS A 90 -49.80 3.41 46.74
CA LYS A 90 -48.70 2.54 46.29
C LYS A 90 -49.04 1.86 44.96
N LEU A 91 -50.26 1.32 44.82
CA LEU A 91 -50.74 0.73 43.57
C LEU A 91 -50.79 1.76 42.44
N GLY A 92 -51.33 2.96 42.69
CA GLY A 92 -51.38 4.06 41.72
C GLY A 92 -50.00 4.49 41.25
N ARG A 93 -49.02 4.61 42.17
CA ARG A 93 -47.61 4.89 41.83
C ARG A 93 -46.98 3.76 41.00
N VAL A 94 -47.26 2.49 41.31
CA VAL A 94 -46.77 1.34 40.54
C VAL A 94 -47.41 1.28 39.15
N TYR A 95 -48.72 1.48 39.04
CA TYR A 95 -49.43 1.57 37.76
C TYR A 95 -48.93 2.73 36.90
N ALA A 96 -48.75 3.92 37.47
CA ALA A 96 -48.21 5.08 36.74
C ALA A 96 -46.76 4.88 36.27
N ASN A 97 -45.95 4.12 37.01
CA ASN A 97 -44.61 3.74 36.57
C ASN A 97 -44.64 2.63 35.50
N PHE A 98 -45.60 1.71 35.57
CA PHE A 98 -45.81 0.66 34.58
C PHE A 98 -46.30 1.23 33.24
N THR A 99 -47.28 2.14 33.25
CA THR A 99 -47.76 2.81 32.02
C THR A 99 -46.65 3.62 31.36
N LYS A 100 -45.90 4.44 32.11
CA LYS A 100 -44.72 5.16 31.58
C LYS A 100 -43.70 4.22 30.94
N ARG A 101 -43.34 3.11 31.60
CA ARG A 101 -42.41 2.11 31.04
C ARG A 101 -42.95 1.45 29.76
N LYS A 102 -44.26 1.21 29.68
CA LYS A 102 -44.91 0.66 28.48
C LYS A 102 -44.86 1.67 27.32
N GLU A 103 -45.22 2.92 27.58
CA GLU A 103 -45.12 4.01 26.59
C GLU A 103 -43.69 4.22 26.09
N ASP A 104 -42.69 4.20 26.98
CA ASP A 104 -41.29 4.36 26.60
C ASP A 104 -40.77 3.15 25.80
N HIS A 105 -41.22 1.93 26.11
CA HIS A 105 -40.92 0.75 25.29
C HIS A 105 -41.58 0.84 23.91
N GLU A 106 -42.82 1.32 23.81
CA GLU A 106 -43.50 1.53 22.53
C GLU A 106 -42.78 2.60 21.68
N LYS A 107 -42.35 3.72 22.26
CA LYS A 107 -41.51 4.73 21.58
C LYS A 107 -40.16 4.15 21.10
N ILE A 108 -39.54 3.27 21.88
CA ILE A 108 -38.29 2.59 21.49
C ILE A 108 -38.55 1.66 20.31
N ASN A 109 -39.62 0.86 20.32
CA ASN A 109 -39.96 -0.04 19.22
C ASN A 109 -40.28 0.73 17.93
N GLN A 110 -41.04 1.83 18.01
CA GLN A 110 -41.32 2.70 16.86
C GLN A 110 -40.03 3.23 16.22
N ARG A 111 -39.07 3.72 17.03
CA ARG A 111 -37.75 4.15 16.54
C ARG A 111 -36.96 3.01 15.90
N TYR A 112 -37.02 1.79 16.44
CA TYR A 112 -36.38 0.63 15.81
C TYR A 112 -36.99 0.30 14.45
N GLU A 113 -38.32 0.31 14.32
CA GLU A 113 -39.00 0.10 13.02
C GLU A 113 -38.65 1.19 11.99
N GLU A 114 -38.57 2.45 12.42
CA GLU A 114 -38.14 3.57 11.56
C GLU A 114 -36.69 3.39 11.07
N LEU A 115 -35.79 3.00 11.98
CA LEU A 115 -34.37 2.72 11.68
C LEU A 115 -34.20 1.52 10.73
N GLU A 116 -34.99 0.47 10.92
CA GLU A 116 -34.96 -0.74 10.08
C GLU A 116 -35.49 -0.45 8.68
N LYS A 117 -36.64 0.23 8.56
CA LYS A 117 -37.26 0.56 7.27
C LYS A 117 -36.39 1.52 6.44
N GLY A 118 -35.81 2.54 7.07
CA GLY A 118 -35.03 3.60 6.41
C GLY A 118 -33.52 3.37 6.37
N PRO A 119 -32.76 3.87 7.37
CA PRO A 119 -31.31 3.97 7.31
C PRO A 119 -30.59 2.63 7.21
N ILE A 120 -31.03 1.55 7.87
CA ILE A 120 -30.37 0.24 7.77
C ILE A 120 -30.44 -0.31 6.33
N ASN A 121 -31.62 -0.20 5.69
CA ASN A 121 -31.76 -0.57 4.28
C ASN A 121 -30.97 0.34 3.33
N ARG A 122 -30.85 1.64 3.67
CA ARG A 122 -30.03 2.58 2.90
C ARG A 122 -28.53 2.23 2.99
N ILE A 123 -28.03 1.87 4.17
CA ILE A 123 -26.64 1.42 4.38
C ILE A 123 -26.37 0.17 3.54
N LYS A 124 -27.19 -0.88 3.64
CA LYS A 124 -27.03 -2.11 2.83
C LYS A 124 -27.00 -1.85 1.32
N ARG A 125 -27.84 -0.92 0.83
CA ARG A 125 -27.82 -0.51 -0.59
C ARG A 125 -26.54 0.21 -0.98
N LEU A 126 -26.04 1.10 -0.12
CA LEU A 126 -24.78 1.82 -0.34
C LEU A 126 -23.57 0.88 -0.29
N GLU A 127 -23.53 -0.07 0.65
CA GLU A 127 -22.50 -1.12 0.72
C GLU A 127 -22.46 -1.95 -0.57
N GLN A 128 -23.62 -2.35 -1.09
CA GLN A 128 -23.70 -3.07 -2.36
C GLN A 128 -23.27 -2.20 -3.56
N GLN A 129 -23.60 -0.91 -3.56
CA GLN A 129 -23.13 0.03 -4.58
C GLN A 129 -21.60 0.21 -4.53
N ILE A 130 -21.02 0.37 -3.34
CA ILE A 130 -19.56 0.45 -3.14
C ILE A 130 -18.89 -0.85 -3.62
N LYS A 131 -19.44 -2.02 -3.28
CA LYS A 131 -18.93 -3.31 -3.74
C LYS A 131 -18.94 -3.42 -5.28
N ASN A 132 -20.05 -3.03 -5.91
CA ASN A 132 -20.18 -3.03 -7.38
C ASN A 132 -19.20 -2.03 -8.02
N GLN A 133 -19.03 -0.83 -7.45
CA GLN A 133 -18.08 0.17 -7.94
C GLN A 133 -16.62 -0.31 -7.81
N ASN A 134 -16.26 -0.94 -6.70
CA ASN A 134 -14.93 -1.51 -6.51
C ASN A 134 -14.61 -2.60 -7.55
N GLN A 135 -15.61 -3.44 -7.89
CA GLN A 135 -15.49 -4.42 -8.97
C GLN A 135 -15.17 -3.74 -10.32
N VAL A 136 -15.96 -2.72 -10.70
CA VAL A 136 -15.75 -1.94 -11.93
C VAL A 136 -14.39 -1.25 -11.96
N ILE A 137 -13.94 -0.67 -10.85
CA ILE A 137 -12.61 -0.04 -10.72
C ILE A 137 -11.50 -1.08 -10.90
N GLN A 138 -11.67 -2.28 -10.37
CA GLN A 138 -10.70 -3.37 -10.52
C GLN A 138 -10.64 -3.86 -11.98
N ASP A 139 -11.79 -4.06 -12.62
CA ASP A 139 -11.87 -4.44 -14.04
C ASP A 139 -11.25 -3.36 -14.95
N GLN A 140 -11.51 -2.09 -14.67
CA GLN A 140 -10.88 -0.95 -15.35
C GLN A 140 -9.37 -0.91 -15.17
N ARG A 141 -8.85 -1.15 -13.95
CA ARG A 141 -7.40 -1.24 -13.70
C ARG A 141 -6.76 -2.35 -14.54
N THR A 142 -7.30 -3.58 -14.50
CA THR A 142 -6.74 -4.67 -15.33
C THR A 142 -6.81 -4.39 -16.83
N SER A 143 -7.78 -3.58 -17.28
CA SER A 143 -7.87 -3.13 -18.67
C SER A 143 -6.81 -2.09 -19.00
N ILE A 144 -6.53 -1.13 -18.10
CA ILE A 144 -5.44 -0.15 -18.22
C ILE A 144 -4.07 -0.85 -18.22
N ASP A 145 -3.85 -1.82 -17.34
CA ASP A 145 -2.58 -2.55 -17.25
C ASP A 145 -2.30 -3.33 -18.55
N ARG A 146 -3.33 -3.97 -19.13
CA ARG A 146 -3.24 -4.65 -20.44
C ARG A 146 -2.97 -3.68 -21.59
N LEU A 147 -3.64 -2.52 -21.60
CA LEU A 147 -3.41 -1.51 -22.64
C LEU A 147 -2.01 -0.89 -22.54
N THR A 148 -1.55 -0.60 -21.32
CA THR A 148 -0.18 -0.10 -21.06
C THR A 148 0.85 -1.09 -21.56
N GLY A 149 0.75 -2.36 -21.16
CA GLY A 149 1.65 -3.42 -21.64
C GLY A 149 1.61 -3.60 -23.16
N GLY A 150 0.43 -3.53 -23.79
CA GLY A 150 0.29 -3.61 -25.25
C GLY A 150 0.91 -2.42 -25.98
N VAL A 151 0.80 -1.19 -25.43
CA VAL A 151 1.44 0.01 -25.96
C VAL A 151 2.96 -0.06 -25.79
N GLU A 152 3.45 -0.51 -24.63
CA GLU A 152 4.89 -0.70 -24.38
C GLU A 152 5.49 -1.71 -25.36
N THR A 153 4.88 -2.90 -25.52
CA THR A 153 5.37 -3.92 -26.46
C THR A 153 5.32 -3.43 -27.90
N ALA A 154 4.20 -2.85 -28.35
CA ALA A 154 4.08 -2.38 -29.73
C ALA A 154 5.02 -1.19 -30.03
N SER A 155 5.24 -0.29 -29.07
CA SER A 155 6.17 0.82 -29.18
C SER A 155 7.62 0.34 -29.28
N LEU A 156 8.02 -0.63 -28.45
CA LEU A 156 9.36 -1.21 -28.48
C LEU A 156 9.58 -2.03 -29.77
N GLU A 157 8.69 -2.97 -30.09
CA GLU A 157 8.83 -3.82 -31.29
C GLU A 157 8.82 -3.00 -32.58
N GLY A 158 7.90 -2.03 -32.70
CA GLY A 158 7.85 -1.12 -33.85
C GLY A 158 9.13 -0.29 -33.97
N SER A 159 9.53 0.41 -32.90
CA SER A 159 10.70 1.30 -32.93
C SER A 159 12.00 0.55 -33.18
N TYR A 160 12.21 -0.62 -32.56
CA TYR A 160 13.41 -1.43 -32.80
C TYR A 160 13.42 -2.06 -34.19
N SER A 161 12.27 -2.53 -34.71
CA SER A 161 12.20 -3.09 -36.06
C SER A 161 12.42 -2.03 -37.14
N GLU A 162 11.90 -0.81 -36.96
CA GLU A 162 12.13 0.30 -37.89
C GLU A 162 13.60 0.76 -37.83
N LEU A 163 14.17 0.89 -36.64
CA LEU A 163 15.57 1.27 -36.43
C LEU A 163 16.54 0.26 -37.07
N ALA A 164 16.37 -1.04 -36.82
CA ALA A 164 17.18 -2.09 -37.44
C ALA A 164 17.03 -2.11 -38.98
N GLY A 165 15.82 -1.83 -39.49
CA GLY A 165 15.58 -1.67 -40.92
C GLY A 165 16.29 -0.46 -41.54
N ILE A 166 16.39 0.64 -40.81
CA ILE A 166 17.12 1.85 -41.22
C ILE A 166 18.64 1.60 -41.18
N GLU A 167 19.16 1.00 -40.10
CA GLU A 167 20.59 0.65 -39.96
C GLU A 167 21.06 -0.27 -41.10
N SER A 168 20.29 -1.32 -41.41
CA SER A 168 20.58 -2.22 -42.54
C SER A 168 20.61 -1.48 -43.88
N ARG A 169 19.68 -0.54 -44.11
CA ARG A 169 19.67 0.30 -45.32
C ARG A 169 20.89 1.22 -45.38
N ILE A 170 21.30 1.81 -44.26
CA ILE A 170 22.51 2.65 -44.16
C ILE A 170 23.75 1.81 -44.52
N GLU A 171 23.88 0.59 -43.99
CA GLU A 171 25.01 -0.31 -44.27
C GLU A 171 25.08 -0.73 -45.75
N ILE A 172 23.93 -1.03 -46.37
CA ILE A 172 23.86 -1.35 -47.80
C ILE A 172 24.24 -0.14 -48.67
N LEU A 173 23.76 1.06 -48.30
CA LEU A 173 24.05 2.29 -49.05
C LEU A 173 25.51 2.74 -48.88
N SER A 174 26.11 2.61 -47.69
CA SER A 174 27.51 2.96 -47.46
C SER A 174 28.45 2.04 -48.26
N LYS A 175 28.23 0.73 -48.23
CA LYS A 175 28.97 -0.26 -49.06
C LYS A 175 28.83 0.02 -50.56
N ARG A 176 27.65 0.44 -51.02
CA ARG A 176 27.45 0.82 -52.43
C ARG A 176 28.18 2.13 -52.78
N LEU A 177 28.14 3.12 -51.91
CA LEU A 177 28.81 4.41 -52.09
C LEU A 177 30.34 4.24 -52.11
N GLU A 178 30.90 3.40 -51.24
CA GLU A 178 32.32 3.05 -51.24
C GLU A 178 32.73 2.37 -52.56
N LYS A 179 31.94 1.41 -53.04
CA LYS A 179 32.17 0.75 -54.33
C LYS A 179 32.14 1.74 -55.52
N GLU A 180 31.24 2.71 -55.52
CA GLU A 180 31.20 3.73 -56.58
C GLU A 180 32.33 4.77 -56.44
N ARG A 181 32.81 5.07 -55.22
CA ARG A 181 34.04 5.87 -55.02
C ARG A 181 35.26 5.17 -55.62
N MET A 182 35.48 3.90 -55.26
CA MET A 182 36.59 3.10 -55.80
C MET A 182 36.55 3.02 -57.33
N ARG A 183 35.35 2.92 -57.93
CA ARG A 183 35.16 2.99 -59.39
C ARG A 183 35.53 4.36 -59.96
N SER A 184 35.07 5.45 -59.34
CA SER A 184 35.39 6.81 -59.78
C SER A 184 36.90 7.10 -59.71
N GLU A 185 37.56 6.67 -58.64
CA GLU A 185 39.01 6.80 -58.48
C GLU A 185 39.78 5.95 -59.51
N SER A 186 39.33 4.72 -59.75
CA SER A 186 39.90 3.86 -60.82
C SER A 186 39.77 4.50 -62.21
N TYR A 187 38.63 5.13 -62.51
CA TYR A 187 38.43 5.83 -63.79
C TYR A 187 39.26 7.11 -63.90
N LYS A 188 39.52 7.83 -62.80
CA LYS A 188 40.45 8.97 -62.80
C LYS A 188 41.87 8.50 -63.12
N LEU A 189 42.38 7.50 -62.40
CA LEU A 189 43.71 6.93 -62.66
C LEU A 189 43.85 6.42 -64.11
N LEU A 190 42.82 5.74 -64.64
CA LEU A 190 42.79 5.31 -66.04
C LEU A 190 42.84 6.50 -67.00
N LYS A 191 42.08 7.57 -66.74
CA LYS A 191 42.08 8.78 -67.57
C LYS A 191 43.45 9.46 -67.54
N ASP A 192 44.02 9.65 -66.37
CA ASP A 192 45.29 10.35 -66.18
C ASP A 192 46.45 9.57 -66.84
N GLU A 193 46.43 8.23 -66.79
CA GLU A 193 47.37 7.37 -67.53
C GLU A 193 47.15 7.46 -69.05
N LEU A 194 45.89 7.41 -69.52
CA LEU A 194 45.59 7.55 -70.96
C LEU A 194 46.00 8.91 -71.52
N GLU A 195 45.82 10.00 -70.77
CA GLU A 195 46.28 11.34 -71.17
C GLU A 195 47.81 11.40 -71.21
N GLN A 196 48.52 10.80 -70.25
CA GLN A 196 49.98 10.68 -70.29
C GLN A 196 50.47 9.88 -71.49
N GLN A 197 49.91 8.69 -71.73
CA GLN A 197 50.26 7.85 -72.90
C GLN A 197 49.94 8.56 -74.23
N TYR A 198 48.85 9.33 -74.29
CA TYR A 198 48.49 10.13 -75.45
C TYR A 198 49.52 11.25 -75.72
N HIS A 199 49.91 12.05 -74.72
CA HIS A 199 50.93 13.08 -74.90
C HIS A 199 52.33 12.49 -75.18
N LEU A 200 52.67 11.32 -74.63
CA LEU A 200 53.90 10.59 -74.97
C LEU A 200 53.88 10.11 -76.44
N ALA A 201 52.76 9.53 -76.89
CA ALA A 201 52.60 9.10 -78.29
C ALA A 201 52.63 10.28 -79.26
N LEU A 202 51.96 11.39 -78.93
CA LEU A 202 52.01 12.63 -79.71
C LEU A 202 53.42 13.20 -79.79
N SER A 203 54.11 13.40 -78.66
CA SER A 203 55.47 13.97 -78.65
C SER A 203 56.48 13.09 -79.39
N ALA A 204 56.31 11.76 -79.37
CA ALA A 204 57.09 10.81 -80.16
C ALA A 204 56.85 10.89 -81.68
N VAL A 205 55.78 11.57 -82.13
CA VAL A 205 55.49 11.84 -83.55
C VAL A 205 55.81 13.28 -83.91
N VAL A 206 55.32 14.26 -83.15
CA VAL A 206 55.48 15.70 -83.38
C VAL A 206 56.95 16.12 -83.25
N GLY A 207 57.67 15.66 -82.22
CA GLY A 207 59.05 16.05 -81.97
C GLY A 207 60.02 15.72 -83.12
N PRO A 208 60.01 14.49 -83.67
CA PRO A 208 60.79 14.16 -84.86
C PRO A 208 60.39 14.97 -86.10
N ILE A 209 59.09 15.15 -86.37
CA ILE A 209 58.61 15.94 -87.51
C ILE A 209 59.08 17.40 -87.37
N GLN A 210 58.94 18.00 -86.19
CA GLN A 210 59.38 19.36 -85.88
C GLN A 210 60.89 19.54 -86.11
N LYS A 211 61.73 18.55 -85.76
CA LYS A 211 63.18 18.59 -86.06
C LYS A 211 63.47 18.63 -87.56
N ASP A 212 62.78 17.80 -88.35
CA ASP A 212 62.96 17.79 -89.81
C ASP A 212 62.38 19.05 -90.48
N VAL A 213 61.31 19.63 -89.93
CA VAL A 213 60.77 20.94 -90.34
C VAL A 213 61.78 22.05 -90.04
N LYS A 214 62.33 22.14 -88.82
CA LYS A 214 63.40 23.11 -88.48
C LYS A 214 64.58 22.99 -89.45
N ARG A 215 65.08 21.77 -89.68
CA ARG A 215 66.19 21.50 -90.61
C ARG A 215 65.89 21.93 -92.04
N SER A 216 64.70 21.61 -92.54
CA SER A 216 64.28 21.92 -93.92
C SER A 216 64.05 23.42 -94.10
N LEU A 217 63.38 24.07 -93.13
CA LEU A 217 63.12 25.50 -93.15
C LEU A 217 64.42 26.30 -93.09
N SER A 218 65.31 25.95 -92.16
CA SER A 218 66.62 26.58 -92.00
C SER A 218 67.43 26.48 -93.31
N TYR A 219 67.43 25.32 -93.97
CA TYR A 219 68.09 25.16 -95.27
C TYR A 219 67.50 26.06 -96.37
N VAL A 220 66.18 26.06 -96.55
CA VAL A 220 65.52 26.82 -97.64
C VAL A 220 65.55 28.34 -97.40
N THR A 221 65.53 28.77 -96.13
CA THR A 221 65.56 30.19 -95.74
C THR A 221 66.97 30.76 -95.57
N GLY A 222 68.02 30.01 -95.94
CA GLY A 222 69.41 30.46 -95.83
C GLY A 222 69.86 30.68 -94.37
N PHE A 223 69.34 29.86 -93.45
CA PHE A 223 69.56 29.93 -92.00
C PHE A 223 69.01 31.21 -91.32
N LEU A 224 68.03 31.89 -91.94
CA LEU A 224 67.33 33.01 -91.30
C LEU A 224 66.34 32.54 -90.21
N HIS A 225 65.60 31.46 -90.48
CA HIS A 225 64.65 30.88 -89.54
C HIS A 225 65.16 29.51 -89.08
N GLU A 226 65.68 29.43 -87.85
CA GLU A 226 66.29 28.22 -87.29
C GLU A 226 65.37 27.50 -86.28
N ASP A 227 64.37 28.21 -85.72
CA ASP A 227 63.44 27.65 -84.72
C ASP A 227 61.97 27.70 -85.17
N VAL A 228 61.23 26.63 -84.86
CA VAL A 228 59.83 26.39 -85.23
C VAL A 228 59.18 25.56 -84.14
N GLU A 229 58.04 26.00 -83.60
CA GLU A 229 57.20 25.18 -82.72
C GLU A 229 55.92 24.77 -83.44
N LEU A 230 55.64 23.46 -83.41
CA LEU A 230 54.41 22.87 -83.93
C LEU A 230 53.52 22.45 -82.76
N ASN A 231 52.20 22.59 -82.90
CA ASN A 231 51.24 22.03 -81.95
C ASN A 231 51.05 20.51 -82.17
N GLU A 232 50.20 19.90 -81.33
CA GLU A 232 49.82 18.49 -81.40
C GLU A 232 49.20 18.07 -82.76
N TYR A 233 48.63 19.03 -83.50
CA TYR A 233 48.05 18.85 -84.83
C TYR A 233 49.03 19.15 -85.97
N LEU A 234 50.33 19.25 -85.67
CA LEU A 234 51.42 19.63 -86.59
C LEU A 234 51.25 21.02 -87.24
N PHE A 235 50.42 21.88 -86.65
CA PHE A 235 50.24 23.26 -87.10
C PHE A 235 51.31 24.15 -86.47
N PRO A 236 52.01 25.01 -87.23
CA PRO A 236 52.99 25.92 -86.67
C PRO A 236 52.35 26.98 -85.78
N ILE A 237 52.86 27.14 -84.56
CA ILE A 237 52.43 28.20 -83.63
C ILE A 237 53.41 29.37 -83.69
N ARG A 238 54.71 29.05 -83.56
CA ARG A 238 55.79 29.99 -83.25
C ARG A 238 56.93 29.81 -84.22
N LEU A 239 57.51 30.92 -84.67
CA LEU A 239 58.67 30.96 -85.56
C LEU A 239 59.75 31.85 -84.93
N GLY A 240 60.99 31.34 -84.83
CA GLY A 240 62.15 32.09 -84.35
C GLY A 240 63.07 32.53 -85.48
N GLU A 241 63.60 33.75 -85.37
CA GLU A 241 64.60 34.30 -86.27
C GLU A 241 66.01 34.25 -85.66
N ARG A 242 67.01 33.97 -86.48
CA ARG A 242 68.40 33.83 -86.06
C ARG A 242 68.95 35.15 -85.51
N GLY A 243 69.37 35.13 -84.25
CA GLY A 243 69.93 36.29 -83.54
C GLY A 243 68.89 37.18 -82.85
N LEU A 244 67.61 36.79 -82.85
CA LEU A 244 66.51 37.47 -82.14
C LEU A 244 65.79 36.48 -81.22
N GLU A 245 66.48 35.99 -80.19
CA GLU A 245 65.99 34.94 -79.28
C GLU A 245 64.69 35.34 -78.53
N ASP A 246 64.48 36.64 -78.29
CA ASP A 246 63.28 37.19 -77.64
C ASP A 246 62.12 37.53 -78.62
N ILE A 247 62.37 37.59 -79.93
CA ILE A 247 61.34 37.93 -80.93
C ILE A 247 60.92 36.67 -81.68
N SER A 248 59.90 36.01 -81.16
CA SER A 248 59.19 34.97 -81.91
C SER A 248 57.96 35.52 -82.60
N LEU A 249 57.89 35.33 -83.91
CA LEU A 249 56.74 35.68 -84.72
C LEU A 249 55.66 34.60 -84.56
N GLU A 250 54.41 35.00 -84.28
CA GLU A 250 53.29 34.07 -84.39
C GLU A 250 53.10 33.67 -85.86
N PHE A 251 52.68 32.43 -86.11
CA PHE A 251 52.45 31.95 -87.48
C PHE A 251 51.53 32.89 -88.28
N ASN A 252 50.54 33.51 -87.63
CA ASN A 252 49.59 34.43 -88.26
C ASN A 252 50.24 35.75 -88.74
N ASP A 253 51.34 36.19 -88.14
CA ASP A 253 52.02 37.44 -88.49
C ASP A 253 53.12 37.26 -89.55
N SER A 254 53.46 36.01 -89.87
CA SER A 254 54.42 35.68 -90.93
C SER A 254 53.91 36.03 -92.34
N SER A 255 54.83 36.30 -93.27
CA SER A 255 54.48 36.62 -94.66
C SER A 255 53.79 35.43 -95.36
N SER A 256 52.95 35.69 -96.36
CA SER A 256 52.22 34.63 -97.09
C SER A 256 53.16 33.58 -97.70
N GLY A 257 54.26 34.00 -98.31
CA GLY A 257 55.27 33.09 -98.86
C GLY A 257 55.95 32.24 -97.78
N LEU A 258 56.20 32.79 -96.58
CA LEU A 258 56.76 32.05 -95.45
C LEU A 258 55.77 31.04 -94.87
N LYS A 259 54.47 31.38 -94.82
CA LYS A 259 53.38 30.45 -94.45
C LYS A 259 53.30 29.26 -95.42
N GLU A 260 53.34 29.52 -96.73
CA GLU A 260 53.30 28.49 -97.76
C GLU A 260 54.53 27.56 -97.70
N LEU A 261 55.72 28.15 -97.55
CA LEU A 261 56.99 27.44 -97.42
C LEU A 261 57.02 26.58 -96.15
N LEU A 262 56.55 27.09 -95.03
CA LEU A 262 56.45 26.34 -93.77
C LEU A 262 55.45 25.19 -93.87
N ALA A 263 54.28 25.42 -94.50
CA ALA A 263 53.30 24.37 -94.77
C ALA A 263 53.86 23.29 -95.72
N LEU A 264 54.70 23.65 -96.69
CA LEU A 264 55.42 22.70 -97.55
C LEU A 264 56.44 21.89 -96.74
N CYS A 265 57.25 22.52 -95.88
CA CYS A 265 58.19 21.82 -95.00
C CYS A 265 57.49 20.83 -94.07
N VAL A 266 56.35 21.21 -93.46
CA VAL A 266 55.54 20.30 -92.63
C VAL A 266 55.03 19.10 -93.44
N ARG A 267 54.46 19.33 -94.64
CA ARG A 267 53.98 18.23 -95.50
C ARG A 267 55.11 17.29 -95.93
N LEU A 268 56.28 17.81 -96.26
CA LEU A 268 57.45 17.01 -96.64
C LEU A 268 57.96 16.18 -95.45
N ALA A 269 58.10 16.78 -94.27
CA ALA A 269 58.49 16.06 -93.06
C ALA A 269 57.49 14.94 -92.71
N VAL A 270 56.18 15.23 -92.77
CA VAL A 270 55.12 14.21 -92.59
C VAL A 270 55.25 13.09 -93.62
N ALA A 271 55.43 13.40 -94.90
CA ALA A 271 55.61 12.40 -95.95
C ALA A 271 56.85 11.52 -95.73
N VAL A 272 57.97 12.10 -95.26
CA VAL A 272 59.19 11.36 -94.90
C VAL A 272 58.95 10.45 -93.69
N HIS A 273 58.29 10.92 -92.63
CA HIS A 273 57.97 10.09 -91.44
C HIS A 273 56.97 8.98 -91.73
N LEU A 274 55.98 9.20 -92.60
CA LEU A 274 55.04 8.17 -93.04
C LEU A 274 55.70 7.15 -93.99
N SER A 275 56.58 7.60 -94.89
CA SER A 275 57.32 6.74 -95.81
C SER A 275 58.32 5.84 -95.08
N SER A 276 59.14 6.42 -94.19
CA SER A 276 60.15 5.68 -93.42
C SER A 276 59.57 4.70 -92.39
N LYS A 277 58.42 5.01 -91.77
CA LYS A 277 57.70 4.06 -90.91
C LYS A 277 56.96 2.96 -91.68
N GLY A 278 56.87 3.06 -93.01
CA GLY A 278 56.33 2.01 -93.89
C GLY A 278 57.20 0.75 -93.99
N GLU A 279 58.46 0.80 -93.54
CA GLU A 279 59.39 -0.34 -93.56
C GLU A 279 59.42 -1.14 -92.23
N PHE A 280 58.48 -0.92 -91.31
CA PHE A 280 58.32 -1.78 -90.14
C PHE A 280 57.74 -3.15 -90.55
N ARG A 281 58.64 -4.09 -90.88
CA ARG A 281 58.35 -5.53 -90.96
C ARG A 281 57.89 -6.08 -89.58
N PRO A 282 57.12 -7.18 -89.57
CA PRO A 282 56.60 -7.81 -88.35
C PRO A 282 57.70 -8.37 -87.44
#